data_AF-D3QBU3-F1
#
_entry.id   AF-D3QBU3-F1
#
_cell.length_a   1.000
_cell.length_b   1.000
_cell.length_c   1.000
_cell.angle_alpha   90.00
_cell.angle_beta   90.00
_cell.angle_gamma   90.00
#
_symmetry.space_group_name_H-M   'P 1'
#
loop_
_entity.id
_entity.type
_entity.pdbx_description
1 polymer ?
#
loop_
_entity_poly.entity_id
_entity_poly.type
_entity_poly.pdbx_seq_one_letter_code
_entity_poly.pdbx_strand_id
1 'polypeptide(L)'
;MAEYAPEALKWLAREIIKAIPSAELSGIVGDPAHTYGYHRCRNKLPSSDYSVQTKPDREGDGDAASALDMKFNAEWMKKITRRLLDSAKDQNDPRLNYMREFFGTLDGKKVTGWDTYYGKPVTSDDSHLWHIHMSILRKYCTSKDKMANILSVIKGEDDMDLGDRVKVADWINDRWDDVGDSISVRTALGSSYGHARSAKDGIYDKVIPMLEKLTAAREGGAAALSNEDLKQKLTESLTDSLGDKFEDLDGDDLAEAVEKAVDKALDSLNS
;
A
#
# COMPACT_ATOMS: atom_id res chain seq x y z
N MET A 1 -1.04 -13.30 -39.01
CA MET A 1 -2.49 -13.36 -38.73
C MET A 1 -3.05 -11.95 -38.80
N ALA A 2 -4.34 -11.75 -38.53
CA ALA A 2 -4.87 -10.39 -38.35
C ALA A 2 -4.31 -9.79 -37.05
N GLU A 3 -3.97 -8.51 -37.10
CA GLU A 3 -3.61 -7.71 -35.93
C GLU A 3 -4.75 -7.71 -34.91
N TYR A 4 -4.41 -7.84 -33.62
CA TYR A 4 -5.41 -8.01 -32.58
C TYR A 4 -5.02 -7.36 -31.26
N ALA A 5 -6.03 -7.14 -30.40
CA ALA A 5 -5.86 -6.70 -29.01
C ALA A 5 -5.63 -7.93 -28.10
N PRO A 6 -4.47 -8.06 -27.43
CA PRO A 6 -4.22 -9.13 -26.46
C PRO A 6 -5.25 -9.21 -25.35
N GLU A 7 -5.62 -10.41 -24.93
CA GLU A 7 -6.54 -10.61 -23.79
C GLU A 7 -5.98 -10.05 -22.48
N ALA A 8 -4.65 -10.01 -22.31
CA ALA A 8 -4.02 -9.38 -21.16
C ALA A 8 -4.24 -7.86 -21.11
N LEU A 9 -4.13 -7.15 -22.24
CA LEU A 9 -4.43 -5.71 -22.31
C LEU A 9 -5.92 -5.41 -22.15
N LYS A 10 -6.79 -6.24 -22.74
CA LYS A 10 -8.24 -6.14 -22.51
C LYS A 10 -8.59 -6.38 -21.04
N TRP A 11 -7.93 -7.35 -20.40
CA TRP A 11 -8.08 -7.60 -18.97
C TRP A 11 -7.64 -6.39 -18.15
N LEU A 12 -6.46 -5.82 -18.42
CA LEU A 12 -5.97 -4.63 -17.75
C LEU A 12 -6.98 -3.48 -17.84
N ALA A 13 -7.46 -3.17 -19.05
CA ALA A 13 -8.47 -2.13 -19.26
C ALA A 13 -9.73 -2.36 -18.42
N ARG A 14 -10.26 -3.59 -18.40
CA ARG A 14 -11.44 -3.94 -17.58
C ARG A 14 -11.18 -3.75 -16.09
N GLU A 15 -10.02 -4.12 -15.58
CA GLU A 15 -9.70 -3.95 -14.16
C GLU A 15 -9.46 -2.49 -13.78
N ILE A 16 -8.87 -1.67 -14.67
CA ILE A 16 -8.78 -0.22 -14.46
C ILE A 16 -10.19 0.38 -14.37
N ILE A 17 -11.10 0.02 -15.28
CA ILE A 17 -12.49 0.50 -15.28
C ILE A 17 -13.22 0.13 -13.98
N LYS A 18 -13.00 -1.09 -13.47
CA LYS A 18 -13.58 -1.52 -12.18
C LYS A 18 -13.02 -0.74 -11.00
N ALA A 19 -11.72 -0.43 -11.02
CA ALA A 19 -11.04 0.20 -9.89
C ALA A 19 -11.20 1.73 -9.85
N ILE A 20 -11.38 2.37 -11.00
CA ILE A 20 -11.31 3.83 -11.16
C ILE A 20 -12.63 4.34 -11.77
N PRO A 21 -13.47 5.08 -11.00
CA PRO A 21 -14.82 5.45 -11.43
C PRO A 21 -14.92 6.27 -12.73
N SER A 22 -13.90 7.04 -13.09
CA SER A 22 -13.89 7.88 -14.30
C SER A 22 -13.21 7.24 -15.51
N ALA A 23 -12.75 5.99 -15.38
CA ALA A 23 -11.95 5.36 -16.40
C ALA A 23 -12.80 4.86 -17.57
N GLU A 24 -12.35 5.17 -18.78
CA GLU A 24 -12.93 4.66 -20.02
C GLU A 24 -11.82 4.15 -20.94
N LEU A 25 -12.04 3.00 -21.57
CA LEU A 25 -11.12 2.49 -22.58
C LEU A 25 -11.19 3.36 -23.84
N SER A 26 -10.04 3.90 -24.27
CA SER A 26 -9.94 4.71 -25.48
C SER A 26 -9.41 3.93 -26.68
N GLY A 27 -8.49 2.98 -26.46
CA GLY A 27 -7.92 2.21 -27.57
C GLY A 27 -6.89 1.16 -27.15
N ILE A 28 -6.74 0.12 -27.97
CA ILE A 28 -5.66 -0.89 -27.87
C ILE A 28 -5.07 -1.12 -29.26
N VAL A 29 -5.89 -1.56 -30.21
CA VAL A 29 -5.49 -1.66 -31.61
C VAL A 29 -5.74 -0.32 -32.27
N GLY A 30 -4.71 0.20 -32.95
CA GLY A 30 -4.80 1.43 -33.68
C GLY A 30 -5.80 1.36 -34.83
N ASP A 31 -6.49 2.46 -35.08
CA ASP A 31 -7.32 2.62 -36.26
C ASP A 31 -6.45 2.83 -37.53
N PRO A 32 -7.05 3.03 -38.72
CA PRO A 32 -6.27 3.30 -39.93
C PRO A 32 -5.37 4.55 -39.87
N ALA A 33 -5.62 5.51 -38.97
CA ALA A 33 -4.79 6.70 -38.79
C ALA A 33 -3.53 6.39 -37.95
N HIS A 34 -3.59 5.37 -37.10
CA HIS A 34 -2.41 4.84 -36.39
C HIS A 34 -1.58 3.98 -37.35
N THR A 35 -0.61 4.61 -38.01
CA THR A 35 0.24 3.95 -39.01
C THR A 35 1.58 3.45 -38.45
N TYR A 36 1.89 3.76 -37.19
CA TYR A 36 3.17 3.46 -36.55
C TYR A 36 3.01 3.17 -35.04
N GLY A 37 4.07 2.70 -34.39
CA GLY A 37 4.14 2.57 -32.93
C GLY A 37 3.39 1.39 -32.31
N TYR A 38 3.20 1.44 -30.98
CA TYR A 38 2.75 0.30 -30.17
C TYR A 38 1.28 -0.09 -30.36
N HIS A 39 0.43 0.81 -30.85
CA HIS A 39 -0.95 0.48 -31.24
C HIS A 39 -1.03 -0.45 -32.44
N ARG A 40 0.07 -0.59 -33.19
CA ARG A 40 0.21 -1.52 -34.30
C ARG A 40 1.02 -2.75 -33.93
N CYS A 41 0.67 -3.89 -34.52
CA CYS A 41 1.45 -5.10 -34.34
C CYS A 41 2.79 -5.01 -35.08
N ARG A 42 3.83 -5.64 -34.52
CA ARG A 42 5.20 -5.57 -35.05
C ARG A 42 5.26 -6.01 -36.51
N ASN A 43 4.52 -7.05 -36.87
CA ASN A 43 4.56 -7.65 -38.20
C ASN A 43 4.00 -6.73 -39.30
N LYS A 44 3.30 -5.64 -38.93
CA LYS A 44 2.78 -4.62 -39.86
C LYS A 44 3.64 -3.36 -39.92
N LEU A 45 4.69 -3.28 -39.11
CA LEU A 45 5.53 -2.10 -39.00
C LEU A 45 6.84 -2.28 -39.77
N PRO A 46 7.42 -1.19 -40.30
CA PRO A 46 8.77 -1.23 -40.83
C PRO A 46 9.76 -1.56 -39.72
N SER A 47 10.86 -2.23 -40.07
CA SER A 47 11.93 -2.57 -39.13
C SER A 47 12.63 -1.36 -38.52
N SER A 48 12.40 -0.15 -39.04
CA SER A 48 12.87 1.13 -38.52
C SER A 48 11.93 1.79 -37.51
N ASP A 49 10.73 1.24 -37.29
CA ASP A 49 9.77 1.80 -36.32
C ASP A 49 10.37 1.74 -34.91
N TYR A 50 10.23 2.82 -34.13
CA TYR A 50 10.84 2.91 -32.80
C TYR A 50 10.36 1.78 -31.87
N SER A 51 9.10 1.33 -32.04
CA SER A 51 8.47 0.27 -31.25
C SER A 51 8.92 -1.15 -31.63
N VAL A 52 9.90 -1.30 -32.53
CA VAL A 52 10.49 -2.58 -32.93
C VAL A 52 12.02 -2.62 -32.77
N GLN A 53 12.59 -1.61 -32.10
CA GLN A 53 14.05 -1.46 -31.98
C GLN A 53 14.67 -2.22 -30.81
N THR A 54 14.03 -2.22 -29.65
CA THR A 54 14.61 -2.80 -28.44
C THR A 54 14.57 -4.33 -28.51
N LYS A 55 15.43 -5.00 -27.72
CA LYS A 55 15.43 -6.47 -27.65
C LYS A 55 14.04 -7.01 -27.24
N PRO A 56 13.38 -6.51 -26.17
CA PRO A 56 12.03 -6.95 -25.82
C PRO A 56 10.98 -6.64 -26.91
N ASP A 57 11.16 -5.59 -27.70
CA ASP A 57 10.22 -5.29 -28.78
C ASP A 57 10.35 -6.24 -29.98
N ARG A 58 11.54 -6.83 -30.18
CA ARG A 58 11.77 -7.85 -31.22
C ARG A 58 11.33 -9.26 -30.78
N GLU A 59 10.89 -9.41 -29.53
CA GLU A 59 10.43 -10.67 -28.93
C GLU A 59 8.89 -10.68 -28.72
N GLY A 60 8.33 -11.83 -28.37
CA GLY A 60 6.88 -11.98 -28.16
C GLY A 60 6.06 -12.05 -29.46
N ASP A 61 4.74 -11.97 -29.31
CA ASP A 61 3.80 -12.12 -30.42
C ASP A 61 3.86 -10.90 -31.36
N GLY A 62 4.21 -11.15 -32.62
CA GLY A 62 4.35 -10.12 -33.64
C GLY A 62 3.02 -9.60 -34.19
N ASP A 63 1.91 -10.30 -33.96
CA ASP A 63 0.57 -9.92 -34.43
C ASP A 63 -0.26 -9.17 -33.36
N ALA A 64 0.25 -9.09 -32.13
CA ALA A 64 -0.35 -8.36 -31.02
C ALA A 64 -0.09 -6.85 -31.09
N ALA A 65 -1.13 -6.04 -30.89
CA ALA A 65 -0.98 -4.65 -30.46
C ALA A 65 -0.48 -4.59 -29.02
N SER A 66 0.26 -3.54 -28.69
CA SER A 66 1.10 -3.47 -27.49
C SER A 66 0.98 -2.11 -26.77
N ALA A 67 -0.09 -1.36 -27.04
CA ALA A 67 -0.42 -0.12 -26.36
C ALA A 67 -1.83 -0.17 -25.76
N LEU A 68 -2.07 0.67 -24.75
CA LEU A 68 -3.35 0.85 -24.11
C LEU A 68 -3.56 2.34 -23.81
N ASP A 69 -4.66 2.89 -24.33
CA ASP A 69 -5.11 4.25 -24.01
C ASP A 69 -6.32 4.21 -23.09
N MET A 70 -6.24 4.92 -21.97
CA MET A 70 -7.32 5.05 -21.01
C MET A 70 -7.65 6.53 -20.78
N LYS A 71 -8.92 6.90 -20.96
CA LYS A 71 -9.43 8.23 -20.59
C LYS A 71 -9.77 8.26 -19.11
N PHE A 72 -9.56 9.42 -18.50
CA PHE A 72 -9.95 9.71 -17.14
C PHE A 72 -10.41 11.17 -17.03
N ASN A 73 -11.12 11.51 -15.96
CA ASN A 73 -11.32 12.92 -15.61
C ASN A 73 -9.99 13.58 -15.18
N ALA A 74 -9.97 14.92 -15.11
CA ALA A 74 -8.74 15.68 -14.85
C ALA A 74 -8.06 15.35 -13.51
N GLU A 75 -8.82 14.96 -12.48
CA GLU A 75 -8.25 14.55 -11.19
C GLU A 75 -7.48 13.22 -11.31
N TRP A 76 -8.12 12.21 -11.90
CA TRP A 76 -7.54 10.89 -12.07
C TRP A 76 -6.38 10.88 -13.07
N MET A 77 -6.43 11.71 -14.13
CA MET A 77 -5.30 11.95 -15.03
C MET A 77 -4.04 12.32 -14.23
N LYS A 78 -4.14 13.31 -13.35
CA LYS A 78 -3.01 13.80 -12.54
C LYS A 78 -2.53 12.74 -11.55
N LYS A 79 -3.48 12.07 -10.88
CA LYS A 79 -3.19 11.06 -9.85
C LYS A 79 -2.50 9.83 -10.42
N ILE A 80 -3.00 9.29 -11.53
CA ILE A 80 -2.42 8.09 -12.17
C ILE A 80 -1.10 8.45 -12.85
N THR A 81 -1.01 9.59 -13.55
CA THR A 81 0.27 10.04 -14.14
C THR A 81 1.34 10.18 -13.07
N ARG A 82 1.01 10.70 -11.89
CA ARG A 82 1.94 10.80 -10.76
C ARG A 82 2.38 9.42 -10.27
N ARG A 83 1.45 8.50 -10.03
CA ARG A 83 1.77 7.12 -9.60
C ARG A 83 2.70 6.41 -10.59
N LEU A 84 2.41 6.50 -11.88
CA LEU A 84 3.26 5.93 -12.93
C LEU A 84 4.64 6.56 -12.94
N LEU A 85 4.74 7.89 -12.77
CA LEU A 85 6.02 8.59 -12.75
C LEU A 85 6.86 8.27 -11.51
N ASP A 86 6.24 8.21 -10.34
CA ASP A 86 6.92 7.91 -9.08
C ASP A 86 7.47 6.47 -9.14
N SER A 87 6.63 5.50 -9.53
CA SER A 87 7.04 4.10 -9.74
C SER A 87 8.14 3.97 -10.81
N ALA A 88 8.04 4.70 -11.93
CA ALA A 88 9.02 4.62 -13.00
C ALA A 88 10.39 5.25 -12.67
N LYS A 89 10.44 6.13 -11.67
CA LYS A 89 11.67 6.77 -11.18
C LYS A 89 12.32 6.00 -10.05
N ASP A 90 11.57 5.17 -9.35
CA ASP A 90 12.10 4.30 -8.33
C ASP A 90 12.80 3.09 -8.96
N GLN A 91 14.11 2.99 -8.76
CA GLN A 91 14.91 1.89 -9.28
C GLN A 91 14.63 0.56 -8.56
N ASN A 92 14.01 0.60 -7.39
CA ASN A 92 13.65 -0.58 -6.61
C ASN A 92 12.25 -1.09 -6.94
N ASP A 93 11.42 -0.32 -7.65
CA ASP A 93 10.07 -0.73 -8.03
C ASP A 93 10.07 -1.50 -9.36
N PRO A 94 9.90 -2.83 -9.36
CA PRO A 94 9.98 -3.62 -10.58
C PRO A 94 8.66 -3.63 -11.37
N ARG A 95 7.61 -2.96 -10.88
CA ARG A 95 6.24 -3.13 -11.40
C ARG A 95 6.09 -2.62 -12.83
N LEU A 96 6.88 -1.61 -13.21
CA LEU A 96 6.87 -1.01 -14.55
C LEU A 96 7.99 -1.49 -15.48
N ASN A 97 8.82 -2.48 -15.09
CA ASN A 97 9.91 -3.03 -15.92
C ASN A 97 9.46 -3.65 -17.26
N TYR A 98 8.15 -3.83 -17.46
CA TYR A 98 7.54 -4.40 -18.65
C TYR A 98 6.87 -3.34 -19.53
N MET A 99 6.72 -2.14 -19.00
CA MET A 99 6.29 -0.96 -19.75
C MET A 99 7.50 -0.40 -20.49
N ARG A 100 7.27 0.17 -21.66
CA ARG A 100 8.27 0.89 -22.44
C ARG A 100 8.24 2.37 -22.07
N GLU A 101 7.06 2.97 -22.13
CA GLU A 101 6.83 4.36 -21.85
C GLU A 101 5.35 4.62 -21.56
N PHE A 102 5.07 5.73 -20.89
CA PHE A 102 3.72 6.24 -20.77
C PHE A 102 3.69 7.76 -21.00
N PHE A 103 2.52 8.28 -21.35
CA PHE A 103 2.26 9.70 -21.48
C PHE A 103 0.93 10.05 -20.81
N GLY A 104 0.89 11.14 -20.06
CA GLY A 104 -0.30 11.68 -19.44
C GLY A 104 -0.08 13.15 -19.06
N THR A 105 -0.63 13.59 -17.94
CA THR A 105 -0.40 14.97 -17.47
C THR A 105 -0.45 15.08 -15.94
N LEU A 106 0.47 15.86 -15.37
CA LEU A 106 0.52 16.16 -13.93
C LEU A 106 -0.26 17.42 -13.54
N ASP A 107 -0.57 18.29 -14.50
CA ASP A 107 -1.17 19.60 -14.27
C ASP A 107 -2.40 19.89 -15.14
N GLY A 108 -2.67 19.05 -16.16
CA GLY A 108 -3.75 19.25 -17.13
C GLY A 108 -3.39 20.23 -18.26
N LYS A 109 -2.13 20.66 -18.35
CA LYS A 109 -1.65 21.68 -19.29
C LYS A 109 -0.44 21.23 -20.10
N LYS A 110 0.41 20.40 -19.51
CA LYS A 110 1.62 19.87 -20.15
C LYS A 110 1.60 18.35 -20.13
N VAL A 111 2.03 17.77 -21.24
CA VAL A 111 2.24 16.33 -21.34
C VAL A 111 3.43 15.94 -20.48
N THR A 112 3.26 14.90 -19.69
CA THR A 112 4.31 14.26 -18.90
C THR A 112 4.53 12.88 -19.47
N GLY A 113 5.75 12.62 -19.96
CA GLY A 113 6.13 11.31 -20.50
C GLY A 113 7.40 10.78 -19.85
N TRP A 114 7.48 9.47 -19.69
CA TRP A 114 8.66 8.78 -19.18
C TRP A 114 8.88 7.46 -19.92
N ASP A 115 10.11 7.23 -20.35
CA ASP A 115 10.57 5.97 -20.92
C ASP A 115 11.18 5.14 -19.79
N THR A 116 10.45 4.09 -19.38
CA THR A 116 10.84 3.18 -18.29
C THR A 116 11.99 2.28 -18.70
N TYR A 117 12.19 2.03 -20.00
CA TYR A 117 13.28 1.17 -20.50
C TYR A 117 14.63 1.89 -20.47
N TYR A 118 14.67 3.18 -20.83
CA TYR A 118 15.88 4.00 -20.81
C TYR A 118 16.00 4.91 -19.57
N GLY A 119 14.98 4.94 -18.71
CA GLY A 119 14.97 5.71 -17.46
C GLY A 119 15.07 7.22 -17.67
N LYS A 120 14.33 7.78 -18.64
CA LYS A 120 14.43 9.20 -19.00
C LYS A 120 13.09 9.84 -19.38
N PRO A 121 12.95 11.18 -19.25
CA PRO A 121 11.80 11.90 -19.78
C PRO A 121 11.70 11.73 -21.30
N VAL A 122 10.47 11.67 -21.79
CA VAL A 122 10.13 11.69 -23.23
C VAL A 122 8.96 12.62 -23.47
N THR A 123 8.85 13.11 -24.71
CA THR A 123 7.80 14.05 -25.12
C THR A 123 6.82 13.40 -26.07
N SER A 124 5.57 13.85 -26.05
CA SER A 124 4.53 13.49 -27.02
C SER A 124 3.62 14.70 -27.26
N ASP A 125 2.63 14.54 -28.13
CA ASP A 125 1.68 15.60 -28.47
C ASP A 125 0.58 15.82 -27.40
N ASP A 126 -0.14 16.93 -27.53
CA ASP A 126 -1.17 17.36 -26.58
C ASP A 126 -2.40 16.44 -26.49
N SER A 127 -2.51 15.40 -27.34
CA SER A 127 -3.59 14.43 -27.20
C SER A 127 -3.53 13.68 -25.86
N HIS A 128 -2.35 13.60 -25.25
CA HIS A 128 -2.13 12.96 -23.95
C HIS A 128 -2.58 13.80 -22.74
N LEU A 129 -3.19 14.98 -22.98
CA LEU A 129 -3.80 15.79 -21.93
C LEU A 129 -5.17 15.24 -21.49
N TRP A 130 -5.80 14.38 -22.29
CA TRP A 130 -7.15 13.84 -22.03
C TRP A 130 -7.20 12.31 -21.89
N HIS A 131 -6.10 11.61 -22.16
CA HIS A 131 -5.95 10.18 -21.89
C HIS A 131 -4.51 9.85 -21.47
N ILE A 132 -4.34 8.74 -20.75
CA ILE A 132 -3.03 8.17 -20.47
C ILE A 132 -2.75 7.10 -21.53
N HIS A 133 -1.69 7.30 -22.30
CA HIS A 133 -1.13 6.30 -23.20
C HIS A 133 -0.10 5.45 -22.46
N MET A 134 -0.18 4.13 -22.60
CA MET A 134 0.79 3.19 -22.05
C MET A 134 1.28 2.26 -23.15
N SER A 135 2.57 2.32 -23.45
CA SER A 135 3.24 1.38 -24.34
C SER A 135 3.85 0.25 -23.53
N ILE A 136 3.46 -0.99 -23.80
CA ILE A 136 4.01 -2.19 -23.17
C ILE A 136 5.08 -2.77 -24.09
N LEU A 137 6.24 -3.17 -23.56
CA LEU A 137 7.25 -3.86 -24.36
C LEU A 137 6.63 -5.13 -24.97
N ARG A 138 6.84 -5.34 -26.29
CA ARG A 138 6.06 -6.35 -27.04
C ARG A 138 6.20 -7.76 -26.50
N LYS A 139 7.36 -8.12 -25.95
CA LYS A 139 7.59 -9.37 -25.20
C LYS A 139 6.54 -9.68 -24.13
N TYR A 140 5.98 -8.65 -23.48
CA TYR A 140 5.15 -8.80 -22.29
C TYR A 140 3.66 -8.46 -22.51
N CYS A 141 3.27 -7.96 -23.68
CA CYS A 141 1.91 -7.48 -23.94
C CYS A 141 0.80 -8.55 -23.83
N THR A 142 1.17 -9.83 -23.91
CA THR A 142 0.25 -10.97 -23.72
C THR A 142 0.29 -11.55 -22.30
N SER A 143 1.15 -11.03 -21.42
CA SER A 143 1.33 -11.55 -20.06
C SER A 143 0.44 -10.85 -19.05
N LYS A 144 -0.58 -11.57 -18.57
CA LYS A 144 -1.52 -11.07 -17.55
C LYS A 144 -0.81 -10.69 -16.25
N ASP A 145 0.17 -11.47 -15.79
CA ASP A 145 0.90 -11.18 -14.55
C ASP A 145 1.66 -9.86 -14.64
N LYS A 146 2.23 -9.53 -15.80
CA LYS A 146 2.90 -8.25 -16.00
C LYS A 146 1.90 -7.10 -16.04
N MET A 147 0.72 -7.32 -16.60
CA MET A 147 -0.36 -6.33 -16.55
C MET A 147 -0.87 -6.11 -15.13
N ALA A 148 -0.87 -7.14 -14.28
CA ALA A 148 -1.27 -7.02 -12.87
C ALA A 148 -0.33 -6.09 -12.09
N ASN A 149 0.97 -6.15 -12.37
CA ASN A 149 1.94 -5.22 -11.77
C ASN A 149 1.69 -3.77 -12.21
N ILE A 150 1.36 -3.54 -13.48
CA ILE A 150 1.00 -2.20 -13.95
C ILE A 150 -0.30 -1.72 -13.29
N LEU A 151 -1.29 -2.62 -13.17
CA LEU A 151 -2.55 -2.33 -12.49
C LEU A 151 -2.34 -1.92 -11.03
N SER A 152 -1.44 -2.57 -10.29
CA SER A 152 -1.19 -2.24 -8.88
C SER A 152 -0.66 -0.80 -8.73
N VAL A 153 0.24 -0.36 -9.63
CA VAL A 153 0.70 1.04 -9.68
C VAL A 153 -0.46 1.99 -9.99
N ILE A 154 -1.30 1.66 -10.98
CA ILE A 154 -2.46 2.50 -11.35
C ILE A 154 -3.44 2.64 -10.19
N LYS A 155 -3.71 1.55 -9.46
CA LYS A 155 -4.56 1.55 -8.24
C LYS A 155 -3.92 2.33 -7.10
N GLY A 156 -2.60 2.52 -7.12
CA GLY A 156 -1.82 3.06 -6.03
C GLY A 156 -1.74 2.08 -4.87
N GLU A 157 -1.69 0.79 -5.18
CA GLU A 157 -1.30 -0.22 -4.21
C GLU A 157 0.16 0.00 -3.88
N ASP A 158 0.45 0.06 -2.59
CA ASP A 158 1.81 0.06 -2.09
C ASP A 158 2.40 -1.34 -2.25
N ASP A 159 3.69 -1.47 -2.58
CA ASP A 159 4.36 -2.77 -2.48
C ASP A 159 4.67 -3.14 -1.02
N MET A 160 4.43 -2.19 -0.09
CA MET A 160 4.66 -2.32 1.35
C MET A 160 6.11 -2.72 1.62
N ASP A 161 7.07 -2.11 0.91
CA ASP A 161 8.46 -2.37 1.19
C ASP A 161 8.73 -2.03 2.66
N LEU A 162 9.36 -2.98 3.36
CA LEU A 162 9.75 -2.82 4.74
C LEU A 162 10.70 -1.62 4.94
N GLY A 163 11.37 -1.16 3.88
CA GLY A 163 12.18 0.05 3.85
C GLY A 163 11.39 1.36 3.74
N ASP A 164 10.13 1.32 3.32
CA ASP A 164 9.33 2.53 3.11
C ASP A 164 9.14 3.30 4.41
N ARG A 165 9.06 4.62 4.28
CA ARG A 165 8.88 5.51 5.42
C ARG A 165 7.43 5.94 5.54
N VAL A 166 6.80 5.64 6.67
CA VAL A 166 5.48 6.12 7.02
C VAL A 166 5.59 7.36 7.88
N LYS A 167 4.74 8.37 7.62
CA LYS A 167 4.65 9.56 8.46
C LYS A 167 4.22 9.13 9.87
N VAL A 168 4.95 9.61 10.87
CA VAL A 168 4.55 9.47 12.27
C VAL A 168 3.42 10.45 12.54
N ALA A 169 2.34 9.98 13.16
CA ALA A 169 1.19 10.82 13.46
C ALA A 169 1.60 11.94 14.44
N ASP A 170 1.06 13.15 14.26
CA ASP A 170 1.50 14.32 15.02
C ASP A 170 1.39 14.09 16.54
N TRP A 171 0.33 13.41 17.01
CA TRP A 171 0.15 13.06 18.43
C TRP A 171 1.24 12.14 19.01
N ILE A 172 1.91 11.33 18.17
CA ILE A 172 3.03 10.49 18.62
C ILE A 172 4.23 11.40 18.89
N ASN A 173 4.50 12.37 18.01
CA ASN A 173 5.60 13.32 18.19
C ASN A 173 5.34 14.31 19.32
N ASP A 174 4.08 14.68 19.57
CA ASP A 174 3.69 15.49 20.73
C ASP A 174 3.98 14.77 22.06
N ARG A 175 3.98 13.43 22.05
CA ARG A 175 4.20 12.58 23.22
C ARG A 175 5.64 12.08 23.34
N TRP A 176 6.29 11.78 22.22
CA TRP A 176 7.66 11.27 22.14
C TRP A 176 8.42 12.04 21.06
N ASP A 177 9.18 13.04 21.51
CA ASP A 177 9.87 14.00 20.63
C ASP A 177 11.09 13.39 19.90
N ASP A 178 11.51 12.19 20.28
CA ASP A 178 12.68 11.48 19.74
C ASP A 178 12.35 10.51 18.57
N VAL A 179 11.06 10.30 18.25
CA VAL A 179 10.63 9.37 17.18
C VAL A 179 10.90 9.94 15.78
N GLY A 180 10.80 11.26 15.64
CA GLY A 180 10.98 11.99 14.38
C GLY A 180 9.76 11.93 13.43
N ASP A 181 9.85 12.62 12.29
CA ASP A 181 8.70 12.82 11.38
C ASP A 181 8.23 11.56 10.63
N SER A 182 9.07 10.52 10.59
CA SER A 182 8.76 9.27 9.88
C SER A 182 9.55 8.09 10.44
N ILE A 183 8.99 6.90 10.33
CA ILE A 183 9.64 5.62 10.68
C ILE A 183 9.51 4.64 9.52
N SER A 184 10.39 3.63 9.45
CA SER A 184 10.24 2.60 8.42
C SER A 184 9.01 1.73 8.69
N VAL A 185 8.37 1.16 7.66
CA VAL A 185 7.29 0.18 7.78
C VAL A 185 7.75 -0.99 8.65
N ARG A 186 9.00 -1.45 8.49
CA ARG A 186 9.62 -2.46 9.36
C ARG A 186 9.60 -2.04 10.82
N THR A 187 10.03 -0.81 11.10
CA THR A 187 10.05 -0.26 12.46
C THR A 187 8.64 -0.22 13.01
N ALA A 188 7.68 0.35 12.28
CA ALA A 188 6.29 0.48 12.70
C ALA A 188 5.66 -0.88 13.06
N LEU A 189 5.78 -1.88 12.20
CA LEU A 189 5.18 -3.21 12.42
C LEU A 189 5.95 -4.03 13.45
N GLY A 190 7.28 -4.00 13.39
CA GLY A 190 8.14 -4.77 14.29
C GLY A 190 8.09 -4.28 15.73
N SER A 191 8.18 -2.96 15.93
CA SER A 191 8.14 -2.38 17.28
C SER A 191 6.75 -2.51 17.89
N SER A 192 5.67 -2.19 17.16
CA SER A 192 4.30 -2.30 17.67
C SER A 192 3.97 -3.73 18.09
N TYR A 193 4.34 -4.73 17.29
CA TYR A 193 4.17 -6.14 17.65
C TYR A 193 4.99 -6.51 18.89
N GLY A 194 6.26 -6.11 18.94
CA GLY A 194 7.15 -6.39 20.07
C GLY A 194 6.67 -5.77 21.39
N HIS A 195 6.23 -4.51 21.35
CA HIS A 195 5.68 -3.81 22.51
C HIS A 195 4.35 -4.40 22.95
N ALA A 196 3.42 -4.68 22.03
CA ALA A 196 2.14 -5.32 22.35
C ALA A 196 2.35 -6.69 23.00
N ARG A 197 3.32 -7.47 22.49
CA ARG A 197 3.67 -8.77 23.06
C ARG A 197 4.29 -8.64 24.45
N SER A 198 5.24 -7.73 24.62
CA SER A 198 5.90 -7.47 25.91
C SER A 198 4.92 -6.96 26.97
N ALA A 199 3.98 -6.09 26.57
CA ALA A 199 2.89 -5.62 27.43
C ALA A 199 1.98 -6.78 27.85
N LYS A 200 1.58 -7.64 26.91
CA LYS A 200 0.83 -8.86 27.22
C LYS A 200 1.59 -9.73 28.22
N ASP A 201 2.83 -10.10 27.91
CA ASP A 201 3.60 -11.02 28.75
C ASP A 201 3.84 -10.39 30.15
N GLY A 202 4.11 -9.09 30.23
CA GLY A 202 4.23 -8.37 31.50
C GLY A 202 2.92 -8.31 32.32
N ILE A 203 1.76 -8.19 31.67
CA ILE A 203 0.45 -8.29 32.32
C ILE A 203 0.25 -9.71 32.85
N TYR A 204 0.51 -10.75 32.05
CA TYR A 204 0.34 -12.13 32.48
C TYR A 204 1.25 -12.49 33.66
N ASP A 205 2.53 -12.11 33.60
CA ASP A 205 3.51 -12.44 34.64
C ASP A 205 3.27 -11.70 35.96
N LYS A 206 2.61 -10.54 35.92
CA LYS A 206 2.34 -9.71 37.12
C LYS A 206 0.93 -9.87 37.66
N VAL A 207 -0.08 -9.80 36.79
CA VAL A 207 -1.49 -9.79 37.19
C VAL A 207 -1.96 -11.17 37.62
N ILE A 208 -1.55 -12.24 36.93
CA ILE A 208 -2.01 -13.60 37.29
C ILE A 208 -1.55 -14.01 38.69
N PRO A 209 -0.26 -13.88 39.07
CA PRO A 209 0.16 -14.22 40.43
C PRO A 209 -0.49 -13.34 41.51
N MET A 210 -0.84 -12.10 41.18
CA MET A 210 -1.59 -11.22 42.09
C MET A 210 -3.03 -11.72 42.28
N LEU A 211 -3.72 -12.09 41.20
CA LEU A 211 -5.05 -12.70 41.26
C LEU A 211 -5.03 -14.02 42.04
N GLU A 212 -4.04 -14.88 41.81
CA GLU A 212 -3.88 -16.14 42.54
C GLU A 212 -3.69 -15.92 44.05
N LYS A 213 -2.85 -14.95 44.45
CA LYS A 213 -2.66 -14.58 45.85
C LYS A 213 -3.95 -14.05 46.50
N LEU A 214 -4.72 -13.25 45.77
CA LEU A 214 -5.98 -12.70 46.27
C LEU A 214 -7.06 -13.79 46.42
N THR A 215 -7.16 -14.71 45.46
CA THR A 215 -8.05 -15.88 45.55
C THR A 215 -7.69 -16.75 46.75
N ALA A 216 -6.40 -17.06 46.94
CA ALA A 216 -5.94 -17.84 48.09
C ALA A 216 -6.22 -17.13 49.44
N ALA A 217 -6.08 -15.81 49.52
CA ALA A 217 -6.41 -15.03 50.71
C ALA A 217 -7.91 -15.07 51.06
N ARG A 218 -8.78 -15.10 50.04
CA ARG A 218 -10.24 -15.24 50.20
C ARG A 218 -10.63 -16.63 50.71
N GLU A 219 -9.98 -17.68 50.22
CA GLU A 219 -10.24 -19.07 50.64
C GLU A 219 -9.70 -19.39 52.05
N GLY A 220 -8.63 -18.70 52.49
CA GLY A 220 -7.95 -18.93 53.76
C GLY A 220 -8.62 -18.36 55.02
N GLY A 221 -9.78 -17.69 54.91
CA GLY A 221 -10.56 -17.24 56.08
C GLY A 221 -10.01 -16.00 56.82
N ALA A 222 -9.06 -15.25 56.25
CA ALA A 222 -8.84 -13.87 56.69
C ALA A 222 -10.12 -13.08 56.41
N ALA A 223 -10.62 -12.32 57.40
CA ALA A 223 -11.89 -11.58 57.35
C ALA A 223 -12.24 -11.14 55.92
N ALA A 224 -13.32 -11.72 55.37
CA ALA A 224 -13.66 -11.65 53.95
C ALA A 224 -13.46 -10.23 53.42
N LEU A 225 -12.37 -10.01 52.69
CA LEU A 225 -12.15 -8.76 51.97
C LEU A 225 -13.36 -8.60 51.06
N SER A 226 -14.02 -7.46 51.15
CA SER A 226 -15.11 -7.16 50.23
C SER A 226 -14.56 -7.09 48.80
N ASN A 227 -15.41 -7.24 47.80
CA ASN A 227 -14.98 -7.06 46.40
C ASN A 227 -14.36 -5.67 46.19
N GLU A 228 -14.81 -4.65 46.93
CA GLU A 228 -14.23 -3.31 46.90
C GLU A 228 -12.81 -3.26 47.49
N ASP A 229 -12.56 -3.93 48.61
CA ASP A 229 -11.21 -4.00 49.19
C ASP A 229 -10.22 -4.75 48.26
N LEU A 230 -10.72 -5.77 47.55
CA LEU A 230 -9.95 -6.52 46.55
C LEU A 230 -9.65 -5.65 45.32
N LYS A 231 -10.65 -4.91 44.82
CA LYS A 231 -10.47 -3.94 43.73
C LYS A 231 -9.43 -2.90 44.10
N GLN A 232 -9.58 -2.25 45.24
CA GLN A 232 -8.67 -1.21 45.70
C GLN A 232 -7.23 -1.74 45.80
N LYS A 233 -7.01 -2.90 46.43
CA LYS A 233 -5.67 -3.49 46.55
C LYS A 233 -5.06 -3.90 45.21
N LEU A 234 -5.87 -4.41 44.29
CA LEU A 234 -5.40 -4.82 42.97
C LEU A 234 -5.05 -3.58 42.13
N THR A 235 -5.87 -2.53 42.19
CA THR A 235 -5.61 -1.23 41.57
C THR A 235 -4.34 -0.59 42.15
N GLU A 236 -4.21 -0.46 43.48
CA GLU A 236 -3.01 0.09 44.13
C GLU A 236 -1.75 -0.69 43.74
N SER A 237 -1.78 -2.01 43.81
CA SER A 237 -0.61 -2.83 43.49
C SER A 237 -0.30 -2.88 41.99
N LEU A 238 -1.30 -2.71 41.11
CA LEU A 238 -1.06 -2.54 39.67
C LEU A 238 -0.49 -1.16 39.37
N THR A 239 -1.04 -0.11 39.97
CA THR A 239 -0.54 1.27 39.86
C THR A 239 0.88 1.39 40.39
N ASP A 240 1.25 0.74 41.50
CA ASP A 240 2.64 0.72 42.00
C ASP A 240 3.58 -0.07 41.07
N SER A 241 3.09 -1.19 40.52
CA SER A 241 3.89 -2.08 39.66
C SER A 241 4.05 -1.57 38.22
N LEU A 242 3.10 -0.75 37.77
CA LEU A 242 3.04 -0.15 36.44
C LEU A 242 3.45 1.32 36.47
N GLY A 243 3.33 2.02 37.59
CA GLY A 243 3.58 3.45 37.75
C GLY A 243 4.97 3.87 37.28
N ASP A 244 6.02 3.17 37.72
CA ASP A 244 7.40 3.44 37.28
C ASP A 244 7.65 3.18 35.78
N LYS A 245 6.74 2.48 35.09
CA LYS A 245 6.86 2.15 33.65
C LYS A 245 5.84 2.85 32.76
N PHE A 246 4.91 3.59 33.37
CA PHE A 246 3.77 4.23 32.70
C PHE A 246 3.51 5.64 33.25
N GLU A 247 4.53 6.32 33.79
CA GLU A 247 4.47 7.73 34.24
C GLU A 247 3.82 8.68 33.21
N ASP A 248 3.82 8.30 31.93
CA ASP A 248 3.31 9.12 30.83
C ASP A 248 1.89 8.75 30.36
N LEU A 249 1.29 7.63 30.78
CA LEU A 249 -0.14 7.41 30.51
C LEU A 249 -0.93 8.35 31.40
N ASP A 250 -1.97 9.00 30.85
CA ASP A 250 -2.89 9.74 31.69
C ASP A 250 -3.35 8.80 32.80
N GLY A 251 -3.07 9.18 34.05
CA GLY A 251 -3.31 8.32 35.21
C GLY A 251 -4.78 7.87 35.27
N ASP A 252 -5.67 8.68 34.72
CA ASP A 252 -7.11 8.41 34.64
C ASP A 252 -7.43 7.30 33.62
N ASP A 253 -6.78 7.28 32.45
CA ASP A 253 -6.96 6.24 31.41
C ASP A 253 -6.43 4.88 31.87
N LEU A 254 -5.28 4.87 32.55
CA LEU A 254 -4.69 3.65 33.09
C LEU A 254 -5.53 3.09 34.24
N ALA A 255 -5.99 3.96 35.15
CA ALA A 255 -6.87 3.57 36.24
C ALA A 255 -8.19 2.98 35.73
N GLU A 256 -8.83 3.62 34.73
CA GLU A 256 -10.08 3.13 34.13
C GLU A 256 -9.87 1.76 33.42
N ALA A 257 -8.77 1.60 32.70
CA ALA A 257 -8.44 0.34 32.02
C ALA A 257 -8.16 -0.80 33.02
N VAL A 258 -7.45 -0.49 34.11
CA VAL A 258 -7.21 -1.43 35.21
C VAL A 258 -8.54 -1.81 35.86
N GLU A 259 -9.38 -0.83 36.23
CA GLU A 259 -10.68 -1.05 36.87
C GLU A 259 -11.58 -1.97 36.02
N LYS A 260 -11.70 -1.70 34.71
CA LYS A 260 -12.44 -2.58 33.78
C LYS A 260 -11.90 -4.00 33.70
N ALA A 261 -10.57 -4.16 33.77
CA ALA A 261 -9.94 -5.48 33.76
C ALA A 261 -10.19 -6.23 35.07
N VAL A 262 -10.16 -5.54 36.21
CA VAL A 262 -10.49 -6.09 37.53
C VAL A 262 -11.95 -6.54 37.56
N ASP A 263 -12.88 -5.69 37.12
CA ASP A 263 -14.32 -6.01 37.07
C ASP A 263 -14.59 -7.28 36.28
N LYS A 264 -14.00 -7.37 35.08
CA LYS A 264 -14.16 -8.54 34.22
C LYS A 264 -13.58 -9.81 34.84
N ALA A 265 -12.46 -9.71 35.55
CA ALA A 265 -11.87 -10.84 36.26
C ALA A 265 -12.76 -11.29 37.43
N LEU A 266 -13.32 -10.36 38.20
CA LEU A 266 -14.23 -10.67 39.31
C LEU A 266 -15.54 -11.28 38.82
N ASP A 267 -16.10 -10.80 37.70
CA ASP A 267 -17.29 -11.41 37.08
C ASP A 267 -17.04 -12.86 36.66
N SER A 268 -15.84 -13.18 36.15
CA SER A 268 -15.47 -14.54 35.76
C SER A 268 -15.31 -15.50 36.94
N LEU A 269 -15.06 -14.99 38.15
CA LEU A 269 -14.95 -15.79 39.37
C LEU A 269 -16.30 -16.03 40.05
N ASN A 270 -17.33 -15.24 39.69
CA ASN A 270 -18.68 -15.35 40.24
C ASN A 270 -19.67 -16.06 39.29
N SER A 271 -19.21 -16.50 38.11
CA SER A 271 -19.98 -17.28 37.12
C SER A 271 -19.59 -18.75 37.10
#